data_AF-M0B4B7-F1
#
_entry.id   AF-M0B4B7-F1
#
_cell.length_a   1.000
_cell.length_b   1.000
_cell.length_c   1.000
_cell.angle_alpha   90.00
_cell.angle_beta   90.00
_cell.angle_gamma   90.00
#
_symmetry.space_group_name_H-M   'P 1'
#
loop_
_entity.id
_entity.type
_entity.pdbx_description
1 polymer ?
#
loop_
_entity_poly.entity_id
_entity_poly.type
_entity_poly.pdbx_seq_one_letter_code
_entity_poly.pdbx_strand_id
1 'polypeptide(L)'
;MSTNAATGTVEQTPTVGPLALLREGEVIRCDSNVLGEWTWYFAVEDGQSVRYHEIEDYEREDVLARHVAAIVADPDVEDTVVSQRELENVRGESDE
;
A
#
# COMPACT_ATOMS: atom_id res chain seq x y z
N MET A 1 2.44 13.68 -34.19
CA MET A 1 3.38 14.37 -33.30
C MET A 1 2.98 13.97 -31.88
N SER A 2 3.76 13.12 -31.23
CA SER A 2 3.47 12.58 -29.91
C SER A 2 3.59 13.68 -28.86
N THR A 3 2.53 13.91 -28.08
CA THR A 3 2.56 14.77 -26.91
C THR A 3 3.13 13.98 -25.74
N ASN A 4 4.34 14.34 -25.32
CA ASN A 4 4.95 13.90 -24.07
C ASN A 4 4.06 14.33 -22.90
N ALA A 5 3.39 13.38 -22.25
CA ALA A 5 2.87 13.57 -20.91
C ALA A 5 4.05 13.41 -19.93
N ALA A 6 4.64 14.54 -19.54
CA ALA A 6 5.55 14.59 -18.41
C ALA A 6 4.69 14.48 -17.13
N THR A 7 4.40 13.25 -16.70
CA THR A 7 3.90 12.99 -15.35
C THR A 7 5.08 13.13 -14.41
N GLY A 8 5.33 14.36 -13.96
CA GLY A 8 6.22 14.62 -12.84
C GLY A 8 5.56 14.09 -11.57
N THR A 9 5.76 12.82 -11.29
CA THR A 9 5.50 12.24 -9.97
C THR A 9 6.44 12.93 -8.99
N VAL A 10 5.89 13.79 -8.15
CA VAL A 10 6.65 14.35 -7.04
C VAL A 10 6.91 13.22 -6.03
N GLU A 11 8.17 12.79 -5.91
CA GLU A 11 8.68 12.02 -4.77
C GLU A 11 8.30 12.76 -3.48
N GLN A 12 7.26 12.29 -2.80
CA GLN A 12 6.91 12.78 -1.48
C GLN A 12 6.56 11.57 -0.63
N THR A 13 7.55 11.08 0.11
CA THR A 13 7.32 10.16 1.24
C THR A 13 6.09 10.66 1.98
N PRO A 14 5.01 9.86 2.13
CA PRO A 14 3.80 10.34 2.76
C PRO A 14 4.15 10.84 4.16
N THR A 15 4.17 12.17 4.31
CA THR A 15 4.59 12.85 5.54
C THR A 15 3.45 12.95 6.55
N VAL A 16 2.26 12.47 6.19
CA VAL A 16 1.02 12.56 6.96
C VAL A 16 0.25 11.26 6.82
N GLY A 17 -0.37 10.83 7.93
CA GLY A 17 -1.23 9.66 7.98
C GLY A 17 -0.50 8.37 8.38
N PRO A 18 -1.18 7.21 8.29
CA PRO A 18 -0.66 5.93 8.79
C PRO A 18 0.71 5.55 8.19
N LEU A 19 0.91 5.83 6.90
CA LEU A 19 2.16 5.52 6.19
C LEU A 19 3.36 6.33 6.68
N ALA A 20 3.16 7.48 7.32
CA ALA A 20 4.24 8.28 7.89
C ALA A 20 4.89 7.63 9.12
N LEU A 21 4.24 6.60 9.70
CA LEU A 21 4.70 5.88 10.88
C LEU A 21 5.57 4.66 10.54
N LEU A 22 5.59 4.25 9.26
CA LEU A 22 6.33 3.08 8.80
C LEU A 22 7.83 3.36 8.78
N ARG A 23 8.59 2.35 9.17
CA ARG A 23 10.03 2.27 8.94
C ARG A 23 10.32 1.62 7.60
N GLU A 24 11.57 1.71 7.18
CA GLU A 24 12.04 0.99 6.00
C GLU A 24 11.79 -0.52 6.15
N GLY A 25 11.15 -1.14 5.16
CA GLY A 25 10.77 -2.55 5.18
C GLY A 25 9.55 -2.88 6.03
N GLU A 26 8.79 -1.89 6.51
CA GLU A 26 7.48 -2.08 7.13
C GLU A 26 6.35 -1.73 6.16
N VAL A 27 5.22 -2.43 6.28
CA VAL A 27 3.98 -2.18 5.53
C VAL A 27 2.79 -2.27 6.47
N ILE A 28 1.68 -1.63 6.11
CA ILE A 28 0.41 -1.80 6.82
C ILE A 28 -0.38 -2.89 6.11
N ARG A 29 -0.71 -3.97 6.80
CA ARG A 29 -1.75 -4.92 6.36
C ARG A 29 -3.10 -4.43 6.88
N CYS A 30 -4.10 -4.43 6.02
CA CYS A 30 -5.48 -4.14 6.36
C CYS A 30 -6.36 -5.32 5.97
N ASP A 31 -7.18 -5.78 6.90
CA ASP A 31 -8.12 -6.88 6.74
C ASP A 31 -9.55 -6.32 6.87
N SER A 32 -10.45 -6.56 5.91
CA SER A 32 -11.87 -6.17 6.02
C SER A 32 -12.81 -7.37 5.99
N ASN A 33 -13.50 -7.57 7.11
CA ASN A 33 -14.47 -8.66 7.28
C ASN A 33 -15.86 -8.35 6.67
N VAL A 34 -16.10 -7.12 6.19
CA VAL A 34 -17.42 -6.68 5.71
C VAL A 34 -17.45 -6.35 4.21
N LEU A 35 -16.32 -5.98 3.61
CA LEU A 35 -16.24 -5.65 2.18
C LEU A 35 -15.92 -6.86 1.29
N GLY A 36 -15.82 -8.05 1.89
CA GLY A 36 -15.65 -9.34 1.19
C GLY A 36 -14.46 -10.18 1.65
N GLU A 37 -14.00 -10.02 2.90
CA GLU A 37 -12.86 -10.76 3.47
C GLU A 37 -11.57 -10.54 2.66
N TRP A 38 -11.31 -9.29 2.27
CA TRP A 38 -10.15 -8.95 1.45
C TRP A 38 -8.99 -8.42 2.29
N THR A 39 -7.79 -8.73 1.82
CA THR A 39 -6.54 -8.21 2.38
C THR A 39 -5.95 -7.13 1.47
N TRP A 40 -5.61 -5.97 2.05
CA TRP A 40 -4.77 -4.95 1.44
C TRP A 40 -3.43 -4.84 2.15
N TYR A 41 -2.37 -4.53 1.41
CA TYR A 41 -1.13 -4.03 1.97
C TYR A 41 -0.86 -2.63 1.45
N PHE A 42 -0.40 -1.74 2.32
CA PHE A 42 0.03 -0.40 1.98
C PHE A 42 1.47 -0.17 2.38
N ALA A 43 2.29 0.28 1.43
CA ALA A 43 3.71 0.52 1.64
C ALA A 43 4.11 1.92 1.15
N VAL A 44 5.37 2.27 1.41
CA VAL A 44 6.02 3.43 0.82
C VAL A 44 7.22 2.95 0.01
N GLU A 45 7.15 3.15 -1.30
CA GLU A 45 8.22 2.75 -2.23
C GLU A 45 8.65 3.95 -3.04
N ASP A 46 9.96 4.24 -3.07
CA ASP A 46 10.51 5.41 -3.75
C ASP A 46 9.78 6.72 -3.36
N GLY A 47 9.37 6.82 -2.09
CA GLY A 47 8.61 7.96 -1.59
C GLY A 47 7.18 8.05 -2.11
N GLN A 48 6.61 7.00 -2.69
CA GLN A 48 5.23 6.95 -3.14
C GLN A 48 4.42 5.99 -2.27
N SER A 49 3.17 6.35 -1.97
CA SER A 49 2.23 5.41 -1.35
C SER A 49 1.76 4.40 -2.39
N VAL A 50 1.89 3.13 -2.05
CA VAL A 50 1.48 2.02 -2.92
C VAL A 50 0.48 1.13 -2.19
N ARG A 51 -0.40 0.51 -2.97
CA ARG A 51 -1.36 -0.50 -2.52
C ARG A 51 -1.11 -1.80 -3.24
N TYR A 52 -1.28 -2.89 -2.51
CA TYR A 52 -1.34 -4.25 -3.01
C TYR A 52 -2.65 -4.86 -2.51
N HIS A 53 -3.40 -5.52 -3.39
CA HIS A 53 -4.71 -6.07 -3.04
C HIS A 53 -4.84 -7.51 -3.51
N GLU A 54 -5.41 -8.35 -2.66
CA GLU A 54 -5.55 -9.78 -2.91
C GLU A 54 -6.31 -10.12 -4.21
N ILE A 55 -7.40 -9.41 -4.54
CA ILE A 55 -8.17 -9.72 -5.76
C ILE A 55 -7.41 -9.41 -7.05
N GLU A 56 -6.41 -8.53 -6.97
CA GLU A 56 -5.56 -8.13 -8.09
C GLU A 56 -4.22 -8.89 -8.01
N ASP A 57 -4.20 -10.09 -7.40
CA ASP A 57 -2.99 -10.92 -7.22
C ASP A 57 -1.80 -10.14 -6.61
N TYR A 58 -2.10 -9.15 -5.76
CA TYR A 58 -1.13 -8.23 -5.18
C TYR A 58 -0.25 -7.52 -6.23
N GLU A 59 -0.85 -7.07 -7.32
CA GLU A 59 -0.23 -6.11 -8.24
C GLU A 59 0.00 -4.75 -7.57
N ARG A 60 1.12 -4.10 -7.94
CA ARG A 60 1.50 -2.78 -7.40
C ARG A 60 0.63 -1.69 -8.01
N GLU A 61 -0.07 -0.94 -7.16
CA GLU A 61 -0.87 0.22 -7.57
C GLU A 61 -0.45 1.48 -6.83
N ASP A 62 -0.16 2.56 -7.58
CA ASP A 62 0.04 3.89 -7.00
C ASP A 62 -1.28 4.41 -6.41
N VAL A 63 -1.26 4.73 -5.11
CA VAL A 63 -2.44 5.23 -4.39
C VAL A 63 -2.14 6.55 -3.71
N LEU A 64 -3.17 7.36 -3.48
CA LEU A 64 -2.99 8.59 -2.72
C LEU A 64 -2.97 8.28 -1.22
N ALA A 65 -2.03 8.88 -0.48
CA ALA A 65 -1.91 8.74 0.97
C ALA A 65 -3.23 9.03 1.72
N ARG A 66 -4.05 9.97 1.21
CA ARG A 66 -5.38 10.28 1.78
C ARG A 66 -6.38 9.14 1.65
N HIS A 67 -6.27 8.29 0.62
CA HIS A 67 -7.13 7.11 0.48
C HIS A 67 -6.70 6.03 1.45
N VAL A 68 -5.38 5.83 1.62
CA VAL A 68 -4.84 4.92 2.65
C VAL A 68 -5.32 5.33 4.04
N ALA A 69 -5.23 6.62 4.37
CA ALA A 69 -5.72 7.14 5.64
C ALA A 69 -7.24 6.94 5.82
N ALA A 70 -8.03 7.04 4.76
CA ALA A 70 -9.47 6.79 4.82
C ALA A 70 -9.81 5.31 5.06
N ILE A 71 -9.06 4.40 4.43
CA ILE A 71 -9.24 2.94 4.59
C ILE A 71 -8.84 2.51 6.00
N VAL A 72 -7.67 2.95 6.48
CA VAL A 72 -7.19 2.61 7.84
C VAL A 72 -8.08 3.22 8.94
N ALA A 73 -8.76 4.33 8.67
CA ALA A 73 -9.69 4.94 9.62
C ALA A 73 -11.09 4.33 9.60
N ASP A 74 -11.37 3.40 8.69
CA ASP A 74 -12.66 2.73 8.60
C ASP A 74 -12.80 1.75 9.79
N PRO A 75 -13.87 1.85 10.61
CA PRO A 75 -14.03 1.02 11.80
C PRO A 75 -14.21 -0.47 11.49
N ASP A 76 -14.55 -0.84 10.25
CA ASP A 76 -14.70 -2.22 9.82
C ASP A 76 -13.42 -2.79 9.17
N VAL A 77 -12.31 -2.04 9.23
CA VAL A 77 -10.98 -2.44 8.80
C VAL A 77 -10.10 -2.63 10.03
N GLU A 78 -9.50 -3.81 10.15
CA GLU A 78 -8.43 -4.05 11.11
C GLU A 78 -7.09 -3.78 10.43
N ASP A 79 -6.25 -2.92 11.01
CA ASP A 79 -4.93 -2.62 10.49
C ASP A 79 -3.81 -3.10 11.42
N THR A 80 -2.71 -3.56 10.84
CA THR A 80 -1.51 -3.97 11.58
C THR A 80 -0.26 -3.69 10.76
N VAL A 81 0.78 -3.16 11.41
CA VAL A 81 2.10 -3.01 10.80
C VAL A 81 2.81 -4.37 10.79
N VAL A 82 3.21 -4.82 9.59
CA VAL A 82 3.93 -6.07 9.36
C VAL A 82 5.20 -5.81 8.54
N SER A 83 6.07 -6.82 8.42
CA SER A 83 7.27 -6.70 7.58
C SER A 83 6.94 -6.81 6.09
N GLN A 84 7.70 -6.11 5.24
CA GLN A 84 7.68 -6.24 3.77
C GLN A 84 7.77 -7.70 3.31
N ARG A 85 8.53 -8.54 4.03
CA ARG A 85 8.64 -9.97 3.75
C ARG A 85 7.29 -10.71 3.76
N GLU A 86 6.33 -10.27 4.56
CA GLU A 86 4.99 -10.86 4.59
C GLU A 86 4.25 -10.63 3.28
N LEU A 87 4.32 -9.40 2.75
CA LEU A 87 3.82 -9.05 1.44
C LEU A 87 4.53 -9.86 0.33
N GLU A 88 5.85 -9.96 0.38
CA GLU A 88 6.63 -10.75 -0.59
C GLU A 88 6.23 -12.24 -0.57
N ASN A 89 5.94 -12.82 0.60
CA ASN A 89 5.49 -14.20 0.71
C ASN A 89 4.14 -14.41 0.01
N VAL A 90 3.17 -13.51 0.23
CA VAL A 90 1.82 -13.64 -0.37
C VAL A 90 1.82 -13.31 -1.87
N ARG A 91 2.77 -12.47 -2.33
CA ARG A 91 3.04 -12.22 -3.75
C ARG A 91 3.73 -13.39 -4.45
N GLY A 92 4.21 -14.38 -3.71
CA GLY A 92 5.05 -15.45 -4.25
C GLY A 92 6.43 -14.98 -4.70
N GLU A 93 6.89 -13.82 -4.21
CA GLU A 93 8.19 -13.19 -4.52
C GLU A 93 9.26 -13.48 -3.46
N SER A 94 8.94 -14.30 -2.45
CA SER A 94 9.94 -14.80 -1.50
C SER A 94 10.79 -15.87 -2.18
N ASP A 95 11.86 -15.42 -2.83
CA ASP A 95 12.83 -16.28 -3.51
C ASP A 95 13.59 -17.22 -2.55
N GLU A 96 13.89 -18.40 -3.11
CA GLU A 96 14.97 -19.32 -2.73
C GLU A 96 16.36 -18.67 -2.81
#